data_AF-A0A919DHE6-F1
#
_entry.id   AF-A0A919DHE6-F1
#
_cell.length_a   1.000
_cell.length_b   1.000
_cell.length_c   1.000
_cell.angle_alpha   90.00
_cell.angle_beta   90.00
_cell.angle_gamma   90.00
#
_symmetry.space_group_name_H-M   'P 1'
#
loop_
_entity.id
_entity.type
_entity.pdbx_description
1 polymer ?
#
loop_
_entity_poly.entity_id
_entity_poly.type
_entity_poly.pdbx_seq_one_letter_code
_entity_poly.pdbx_strand_id
1 'polypeptide(L)'
;MDKRILIGGVVALAVLLVFDLVLFWTGAAGALAFRTPLGSLPMLDVVAAFGAMALGGAIARHRFQWIAVAVSLTLWVLTFALLGTPSPASPMTPTLPEALRFNALAIALTVAAAWAGAFAGERWAQRRAAA
;
A
#
# COMPACT_ATOMS: atom_id res chain seq x y z
N MET A 1 4.90 -7.36 22.12
CA MET A 1 4.26 -6.77 20.92
C MET A 1 2.86 -6.35 21.34
N ASP A 2 2.53 -5.06 21.28
CA ASP A 2 1.26 -4.56 21.82
C ASP A 2 0.07 -4.98 20.97
N LYS A 3 -1.00 -5.48 21.62
CA LYS A 3 -2.23 -5.94 20.95
C LYS A 3 -2.83 -4.86 20.01
N ARG A 4 -2.65 -3.59 20.36
CA ARG A 4 -3.10 -2.42 19.57
C ARG A 4 -2.44 -2.32 18.21
N ILE A 5 -1.16 -2.69 18.12
CA ILE A 5 -0.39 -2.66 16.88
C ILE A 5 -0.89 -3.74 15.91
N LEU A 6 -1.16 -4.94 16.43
CA LEU A 6 -1.77 -6.03 15.67
C LEU A 6 -3.15 -5.63 15.14
N ILE A 7 -4.00 -5.04 15.98
CA ILE A 7 -5.33 -4.57 15.57
C ILE A 7 -5.20 -3.47 14.50
N GLY A 8 -4.30 -2.51 14.67
CA GLY A 8 -4.05 -1.47 13.67
C GLY A 8 -3.60 -2.03 12.32
N GLY A 9 -2.74 -3.06 12.33
CA GLY A 9 -2.31 -3.76 11.13
C GLY A 9 -3.46 -4.52 10.44
N VAL A 10 -4.27 -5.26 11.21
CA VAL A 10 -5.45 -5.95 10.68
C VAL A 10 -6.45 -4.98 10.08
N VAL A 11 -6.70 -3.84 10.73
CA VAL A 11 -7.60 -2.82 10.20
C VAL A 11 -7.04 -2.18 8.93
N ALA A 12 -5.74 -1.87 8.90
CA ALA A 12 -5.11 -1.34 7.69
C ALA A 12 -5.23 -2.32 6.50
N LEU A 13 -4.97 -3.61 6.74
CA LEU A 13 -5.14 -4.65 5.73
C LEU A 13 -6.59 -4.80 5.29
N ALA A 14 -7.54 -4.79 6.23
CA ALA A 14 -8.96 -4.88 5.91
C ALA A 14 -9.42 -3.68 5.06
N VAL A 15 -8.96 -2.47 5.38
CA VAL A 15 -9.27 -1.25 4.62
C VAL A 15 -8.67 -1.34 3.22
N LEU A 16 -7.40 -1.76 3.08
CA LEU A 16 -6.79 -1.98 1.77
C LEU A 16 -7.59 -2.97 0.94
N LEU A 17 -7.98 -4.10 1.52
CA LEU A 17 -8.71 -5.16 0.84
C LEU A 17 -10.11 -4.69 0.39
N VAL A 18 -10.80 -3.91 1.22
CA VAL A 18 -12.06 -3.27 0.82
C VAL A 18 -11.84 -2.28 -0.32
N PHE A 19 -10.77 -1.50 -0.27
CA PHE A 19 -10.45 -0.53 -1.33
C PHE A 19 -10.18 -1.24 -2.66
N ASP A 20 -9.34 -2.28 -2.65
CA ASP A 20 -9.05 -3.12 -3.82
C ASP A 20 -10.32 -3.78 -4.36
N LEU A 21 -11.19 -4.30 -3.49
CA LEU A 21 -12.45 -4.91 -3.90
C LEU A 21 -13.37 -3.90 -4.59
N VAL A 22 -13.46 -2.67 -4.08
CA VAL A 22 -14.24 -1.58 -4.69
C VAL A 22 -13.63 -1.18 -6.04
N LEU A 23 -12.31 -1.05 -6.14
CA LEU A 23 -11.62 -0.74 -7.40
C LEU A 23 -11.82 -1.83 -8.44
N PHE A 24 -11.79 -3.09 -8.03
CA PHE A 24 -12.08 -4.24 -8.87
C PHE A 24 -13.52 -4.22 -9.39
N TRP A 25 -14.50 -4.01 -8.50
CA TRP A 25 -15.92 -3.97 -8.86
C TRP A 25 -16.28 -2.81 -9.78
N THR A 26 -15.68 -1.64 -9.55
CA THR A 26 -15.93 -0.44 -10.35
C THR A 26 -15.20 -0.46 -11.70
N GLY A 27 -14.28 -1.42 -11.91
CA GLY A 27 -13.37 -1.42 -13.05
C GLY A 27 -12.42 -0.21 -13.06
N ALA A 28 -12.36 0.56 -11.96
CA ALA A 28 -11.50 1.72 -11.82
C ALA A 28 -10.04 1.35 -11.54
N ALA A 29 -9.75 0.05 -11.36
CA ALA A 29 -8.40 -0.51 -11.31
C ALA A 29 -7.64 -0.13 -12.59
N GLY A 30 -6.82 0.93 -12.50
CA GLY A 30 -6.04 1.48 -13.61
C GLY A 30 -6.60 2.76 -14.24
N ALA A 31 -7.77 3.26 -13.83
CA ALA A 31 -8.37 4.48 -14.40
C ALA A 31 -7.54 5.75 -14.10
N LEU A 32 -6.85 5.79 -12.95
CA LEU A 32 -5.88 6.83 -12.58
C LEU A 32 -4.43 6.30 -12.61
N ALA A 33 -4.11 5.43 -13.57
CA ALA A 33 -2.74 5.03 -13.83
C ALA A 33 -2.06 6.05 -14.74
N PHE A 34 -1.29 6.98 -14.18
CA PHE A 34 -0.47 7.89 -14.98
C PHE A 34 0.70 7.11 -15.57
N ARG A 35 0.67 6.92 -16.90
CA ARG A 35 1.80 6.32 -17.62
C ARG A 35 2.90 7.36 -17.78
N THR A 36 4.01 7.14 -17.08
CA THR A 36 5.23 7.93 -17.21
C THR A 36 6.29 7.10 -17.95
N PRO A 37 7.29 7.72 -18.59
CA PRO A 37 8.38 6.98 -19.24
C PRO A 37 9.23 6.13 -18.27
N LEU A 38 9.06 6.33 -16.96
CA LEU A 38 9.74 5.59 -15.90
C LEU A 38 8.84 4.53 -15.23
N GLY A 39 7.57 4.41 -15.64
CA GLY A 39 6.63 3.50 -14.96
C GLY A 39 5.16 3.92 -15.00
N SER A 40 4.30 2.99 -14.58
CA SER A 40 2.90 3.29 -14.27
C SER A 40 2.80 3.77 -12.83
N LEU A 41 2.16 4.93 -12.61
CA LEU A 41 1.87 5.47 -11.29
C LEU A 41 0.40 5.20 -10.94
N PRO A 42 0.10 4.16 -10.14
CA PRO A 42 -1.26 3.89 -9.71
C PRO A 42 -1.64 4.87 -8.59
N MET A 43 -2.17 6.02 -8.98
CA MET A 43 -2.44 7.11 -8.04
C MET A 43 -3.50 6.71 -6.99
N LEU A 44 -4.46 5.88 -7.39
CA LEU A 44 -5.48 5.33 -6.50
C LEU A 44 -4.87 4.45 -5.41
N ASP A 45 -3.92 3.58 -5.75
CA ASP A 45 -3.25 2.69 -4.78
C ASP A 45 -2.42 3.48 -3.78
N VAL A 46 -1.78 4.58 -4.22
CA VAL A 46 -1.05 5.49 -3.34
C VAL A 46 -2.00 6.15 -2.33
N VAL A 47 -3.17 6.61 -2.78
CA VAL A 47 -4.19 7.22 -1.91
C VAL A 47 -4.80 6.17 -0.97
N ALA A 48 -5.08 4.97 -1.46
CA ALA A 48 -5.57 3.84 -0.68
C ALA A 48 -4.58 3.46 0.42
N ALA A 49 -3.30 3.33 0.08
CA ALA A 49 -2.22 3.05 1.02
C ALA A 49 -2.11 4.15 2.09
N PHE A 50 -2.17 5.42 1.69
CA PHE A 50 -2.18 6.53 2.64
C PHE A 50 -3.36 6.44 3.62
N GLY A 51 -4.58 6.28 3.10
CA GLY A 51 -5.81 6.24 3.91
C GLY A 51 -5.86 5.04 4.85
N ALA A 52 -5.53 3.86 4.35
CA ALA A 52 -5.50 2.63 5.14
C ALA A 52 -4.46 2.68 6.25
N MET A 53 -3.25 3.16 5.95
CA MET A 53 -2.19 3.29 6.93
C MET A 53 -2.46 4.42 7.93
N ALA A 54 -3.15 5.50 7.52
CA ALA A 54 -3.62 6.53 8.44
C ALA A 54 -4.65 5.99 9.43
N LEU A 55 -5.61 5.19 8.99
CA LEU A 55 -6.56 4.53 9.88
C LEU A 55 -5.86 3.53 10.82
N GLY A 56 -4.95 2.71 10.28
CA GLY A 56 -4.15 1.78 11.07
C GLY A 56 -3.28 2.49 12.12
N GLY A 57 -2.62 3.59 11.75
CA GLY A 57 -1.80 4.41 12.62
C GLY A 57 -2.60 5.12 13.72
N ALA A 58 -3.81 5.59 13.40
CA ALA A 58 -4.72 6.19 14.38
C ALA A 58 -5.16 5.19 15.47
N ILE A 59 -5.30 3.92 15.12
CA ILE A 59 -5.68 2.85 16.05
C ILE A 59 -4.48 2.35 16.86
N ALA A 60 -3.35 2.14 16.19
CA ALA A 60 -2.13 1.64 16.82
C ALA A 60 -1.48 2.66 17.77
N ARG A 61 -1.64 3.97 17.51
CA ARG A 61 -1.19 5.13 18.33
C ARG A 61 0.31 5.27 18.60
N HIS A 62 1.11 4.23 18.39
CA HIS A 62 2.55 4.29 18.63
C HIS A 62 3.37 3.44 17.65
N ARG A 63 4.38 4.05 17.02
CA ARG A 63 5.41 3.40 16.17
C ARG A 63 4.88 2.57 14.98
N PHE A 64 3.63 2.79 14.55
CA PHE A 64 3.01 2.02 13.48
C PHE A 64 3.66 2.25 12.09
N GLN A 65 4.36 3.37 11.92
CA GLN A 65 5.11 3.72 10.71
C GLN A 65 5.99 2.59 10.16
N TRP A 66 6.70 1.86 11.03
CA TRP A 66 7.58 0.76 10.59
C TRP A 66 6.79 -0.44 10.09
N ILE A 67 5.61 -0.66 10.65
CA ILE A 67 4.71 -1.75 10.26
C ILE A 67 3.99 -1.41 8.97
N ALA A 68 3.61 -0.14 8.80
CA ALA A 68 3.07 0.33 7.53
C ALA A 68 4.07 0.14 6.38
N VAL A 69 5.34 0.49 6.60
CA VAL A 69 6.41 0.25 5.63
C VAL A 69 6.62 -1.25 5.40
N ALA A 70 6.70 -2.06 6.47
CA ALA A 70 6.86 -3.50 6.35
C ALA A 70 5.72 -4.15 5.57
N VAL A 71 4.46 -3.81 5.88
CA VAL A 71 3.27 -4.31 5.17
C VAL A 71 3.30 -3.89 3.70
N SER A 72 3.62 -2.62 3.40
CA SER A 72 3.71 -2.14 2.02
C SER A 72 4.78 -2.87 1.22
N LEU A 73 5.96 -3.08 1.81
CA LEU A 73 7.03 -3.85 1.17
C LEU A 73 6.65 -5.32 1.00
N THR A 74 6.03 -5.95 1.99
CA THR A 74 5.54 -7.33 1.89
C THR A 74 4.52 -7.48 0.77
N LEU A 75 3.59 -6.54 0.62
CA LEU A 75 2.63 -6.55 -0.49
C LEU A 75 3.33 -6.46 -1.84
N TRP A 76 4.31 -5.57 -2.00
CA TRP A 76 5.11 -5.50 -3.23
C TRP A 76 5.88 -6.79 -3.53
N VAL A 77 6.51 -7.39 -2.51
CA VAL A 77 7.20 -8.69 -2.65
C VAL A 77 6.21 -9.77 -3.09
N LEU A 78 5.01 -9.80 -2.50
CA LEU A 78 3.95 -10.74 -2.88
C LEU A 78 3.49 -10.52 -4.32
N THR A 79 3.30 -9.26 -4.73
CA THR A 79 2.96 -8.89 -6.11
C THR A 79 4.02 -9.36 -7.09
N PHE A 80 5.31 -9.15 -6.81
CA PHE A 80 6.38 -9.66 -7.66
C PHE A 80 6.47 -11.18 -7.68
N ALA A 81 6.24 -11.84 -6.55
CA ALA A 81 6.20 -13.30 -6.48
C ALA A 81 5.07 -13.86 -7.36
N LEU A 82 3.90 -13.22 -7.35
CA LEU A 82 2.77 -13.58 -8.21
C LEU A 82 3.05 -13.28 -9.69
N LEU A 83 3.63 -12.13 -10.02
CA LEU A 83 4.01 -11.78 -11.40
C LEU A 83 5.12 -12.67 -11.98
N GLY A 84 5.97 -13.21 -11.12
CA GLY A 84 7.00 -14.19 -11.50
C GLY A 84 6.45 -15.59 -11.80
N THR A 85 5.17 -15.85 -11.51
CA THR A 85 4.53 -17.11 -11.91
C THR A 85 4.11 -17.04 -13.38
N PRO A 86 4.57 -17.96 -14.23
CA PRO A 86 4.17 -17.98 -15.63
C PRO A 86 2.67 -18.26 -15.73
N SER A 87 1.90 -17.26 -16.18
CA SER A 87 0.47 -17.40 -16.46
C SER A 87 0.27 -17.64 -17.95
N PRO A 88 -0.58 -18.62 -18.35
CA PRO A 88 -0.86 -18.90 -19.76
C PRO A 88 -1.52 -17.71 -20.49
N ALA A 89 -2.01 -16.70 -19.76
CA ALA A 89 -2.64 -15.51 -20.32
C ALA A 89 -1.66 -14.41 -20.77
N SER A 90 -0.37 -14.46 -20.41
CA SER A 90 0.59 -13.42 -20.77
C SER A 90 1.96 -14.03 -21.13
N PRO A 91 2.25 -14.27 -22.43
CA PRO A 91 3.48 -14.93 -22.88
C PRO A 91 4.74 -14.07 -22.72
N MET A 92 4.61 -12.77 -22.43
CA MET A 92 5.69 -11.91 -21.99
C MET A 92 5.54 -11.67 -20.48
N THR A 93 6.09 -12.56 -19.66
CA THR A 93 6.40 -12.24 -18.27
C THR A 93 7.67 -11.39 -18.25
N PRO A 94 7.60 -10.08 -17.94
CA PRO A 94 8.80 -9.25 -17.81
C PRO A 94 9.74 -9.86 -16.78
N THR A 95 11.04 -9.73 -17.00
CA THR A 95 12.01 -10.23 -16.01
C THR A 95 11.83 -9.47 -14.70
N LEU A 96 11.95 -10.16 -13.56
CA LEU A 96 11.88 -9.57 -12.20
C LEU A 96 12.64 -8.23 -12.06
N PRO A 97 13.89 -8.08 -12.52
CA PRO A 97 14.61 -6.81 -12.46
C PRO A 97 14.00 -5.69 -13.32
N GLU A 98 13.40 -6.04 -14.45
CA GLU A 98 12.76 -5.08 -15.36
C GLU A 98 11.42 -4.59 -14.79
N ALA A 99 10.65 -5.49 -14.19
CA ALA A 99 9.45 -5.14 -13.43
C ALA A 99 9.77 -4.24 -12.22
N LEU A 100 10.87 -4.51 -11.51
CA LEU A 100 11.35 -3.65 -10.41
C LEU A 100 11.73 -2.25 -10.91
N ARG A 101 12.46 -2.14 -12.03
CA ARG A 101 12.84 -0.84 -12.61
C ARG A 101 11.63 -0.03 -13.05
N PHE A 102 10.68 -0.67 -13.73
CA PHE A 102 9.44 -0.02 -14.18
C PHE A 102 8.50 0.38 -13.04
N ASN A 103 8.60 -0.26 -11.86
CA ASN A 103 7.74 0.03 -10.72
C ASN A 103 8.47 0.74 -9.57
N ALA A 104 9.77 1.03 -9.68
CA ALA A 104 10.57 1.61 -8.60
C ALA A 104 9.97 2.91 -8.07
N LEU A 105 9.47 3.77 -8.97
CA LEU A 105 8.81 5.02 -8.63
C LEU A 105 7.48 4.77 -7.89
N ALA A 106 6.68 3.82 -8.36
CA ALA A 106 5.42 3.44 -7.72
C ALA A 106 5.66 2.84 -6.32
N ILE A 107 6.68 2.00 -6.16
CA ILE A 107 7.10 1.45 -4.86
C ILE A 107 7.50 2.58 -3.93
N ALA A 108 8.37 3.49 -4.37
CA ALA A 108 8.82 4.60 -3.54
C ALA A 108 7.66 5.50 -3.10
N LEU A 109 6.74 5.82 -4.01
CA LEU A 109 5.57 6.66 -3.73
C LEU A 109 4.57 5.96 -2.81
N THR A 110 4.27 4.68 -3.03
CA THR A 110 3.36 3.92 -2.16
C THR A 110 3.93 3.72 -0.77
N VAL A 111 5.23 3.41 -0.64
CA VAL A 111 5.90 3.29 0.67
C VAL A 111 5.95 4.64 1.38
N ALA A 112 6.27 5.72 0.68
CA ALA A 112 6.26 7.07 1.25
C ALA A 112 4.86 7.49 1.71
N ALA A 113 3.83 7.17 0.93
CA ALA A 113 2.43 7.42 1.29
C ALA A 113 1.97 6.57 2.47
N ALA A 114 2.35 5.29 2.53
CA ALA A 114 2.08 4.42 3.67
C ALA A 114 2.71 4.96 4.96
N TRP A 115 3.98 5.40 4.90
CA TRP A 115 4.66 6.01 6.03
C TRP A 115 4.02 7.33 6.46
N ALA A 116 3.75 8.23 5.50
CA ALA A 116 3.11 9.51 5.77
C ALA A 116 1.70 9.35 6.34
N GLY A 117 0.93 8.38 5.83
CA GLY A 117 -0.40 8.02 6.33
C GLY A 117 -0.32 7.55 7.77
N ALA A 118 0.53 6.56 8.06
CA ALA A 118 0.73 6.05 9.42
C ALA A 118 1.13 7.15 10.40
N PHE A 119 2.04 8.04 10.00
CA PHE A 119 2.48 9.17 10.82
C PHE A 119 1.37 10.19 11.08
N ALA A 120 0.60 10.54 10.05
CA ALA A 120 -0.54 11.46 10.18
C ALA A 120 -1.63 10.87 11.09
N GLY A 121 -1.95 9.59 10.92
CA GLY A 121 -2.91 8.86 11.75
C GLY A 121 -2.49 8.82 13.23
N GLU A 122 -1.22 8.50 13.48
CA GLU A 122 -0.64 8.47 14.83
C GLU A 122 -0.74 9.86 15.49
N ARG A 123 -0.32 10.93 14.80
CA ARG A 123 -0.42 12.30 15.34
C ARG A 123 -1.85 12.75 15.61
N TRP A 124 -2.79 12.39 14.74
CA TRP A 124 -4.19 12.76 14.94
C TRP A 124 -4.78 12.06 16.17
N ALA A 125 -4.48 10.77 16.37
CA ALA A 125 -4.93 10.03 17.53
C ALA A 125 -4.29 10.53 18.84
N GLN A 126 -3.02 10.94 18.81
CA GLN A 126 -2.35 11.55 19.97
C GLN A 126 -2.98 12.89 20.33
N ARG A 127 -3.28 13.75 19.35
CA ARG A 127 -3.99 15.03 19.58
C ARG A 127 -5.38 14.81 20.18
N ARG A 128 -6.11 13.80 19.72
CA ARG A 128 -7.43 13.43 20.27
C ARG A 128 -7.38 12.81 21.66
N ALA A 129 -6.27 12.17 22.04
CA ALA A 129 -6.11 11.62 23.38
C ALA A 129 -5.67 12.67 24.41
N ALA A 130 -5.19 13.83 23.94
CA ALA A 130 -4.74 14.96 24.76
C ALA A 130 -5.81 16.06 24.90
N ALA A 131 -6.94 15.95 24.20
CA ALA A 131 -8.11 16.82 24.28
C ALA A 131 -9.21 16.13 25.07
#